data_AF-A0A961CGS9-F1
#
_entry.id   AF-A0A961CGS9-F1
#
_cell.length_a   1.000
_cell.length_b   1.000
_cell.length_c   1.000
_cell.angle_alpha   90.00
_cell.angle_beta   90.00
_cell.angle_gamma   90.00
#
_symmetry.space_group_name_H-M   'P 1'
#
loop_
_entity.id
_entity.type
_entity.pdbx_description
1 polymer ?
#
loop_
_entity_poly.entity_id
_entity_poly.type
_entity_poly.pdbx_seq_one_letter_code
_entity_poly.pdbx_strand_id
1 'polypeptide(L)'
;MATHEHEITAPVDLCLPDGRVLSPAARGWSRHPLHRCNLRGGWGRTKRWDYWAVLTGDHAISATYADVDYLGLADVWWADLASGAT
;
A
#
# COMPACT_ATOMS: atom_id res chain seq x y z
N MET A 1 -10.15 -8.91 12.58
CA MET A 1 -8.86 -9.04 13.28
C MET A 1 -8.46 -7.64 13.70
N ALA A 2 -8.43 -7.33 14.99
CA ALA A 2 -8.03 -6.00 15.45
C ALA A 2 -6.50 -5.98 15.58
N THR A 3 -5.85 -5.16 14.77
CA THR A 3 -4.43 -4.83 14.93
C THR A 3 -4.25 -3.99 16.20
N HIS A 4 -3.05 -3.97 16.80
CA HIS A 4 -2.77 -3.05 17.91
C HIS A 4 -2.82 -1.58 17.45
N GLU A 5 -2.51 -1.38 16.18
CA GLU A 5 -2.47 -0.12 15.48
C GLU A 5 -3.86 0.52 15.36
N HIS A 6 -3.92 1.83 15.62
CA HIS A 6 -5.16 2.60 15.59
C HIS A 6 -5.69 2.85 14.18
N GLU A 7 -6.99 3.10 14.09
CA GLU A 7 -7.62 3.59 12.87
C GLU A 7 -7.32 5.10 12.69
N ILE A 8 -6.71 5.46 11.56
CA ILE A 8 -6.52 6.82 11.10
C ILE A 8 -7.82 7.27 10.42
N THR A 9 -8.39 8.37 10.91
CA THR A 9 -9.68 8.91 10.47
C THR A 9 -9.58 10.29 9.81
N ALA A 10 -8.39 10.88 9.76
CA ALA A 10 -8.09 12.15 9.09
C ALA A 10 -6.81 12.03 8.23
N PRO A 11 -6.64 12.89 7.20
CA PRO A 11 -5.43 12.88 6.38
C PRO A 11 -4.14 13.02 7.21
N VAL A 12 -3.10 12.26 6.86
CA VAL A 12 -1.82 12.25 7.56
C VAL A 12 -0.65 12.14 6.58
N ASP A 13 0.45 12.85 6.84
CA ASP A 13 1.68 12.68 6.09
C ASP A 13 2.42 11.41 6.53
N LEU A 14 2.80 10.56 5.57
CA LEU A 14 3.53 9.31 5.83
C LEU A 14 4.89 9.56 6.49
N CYS A 15 5.56 10.63 6.07
CA CYS A 15 6.87 11.05 6.54
C CYS A 15 6.80 12.42 7.22
N LEU A 16 7.79 12.72 8.06
CA LEU A 16 8.06 14.08 8.54
C LEU A 16 8.31 15.04 7.35
N PRO A 17 8.27 16.37 7.53
CA PRO A 17 8.33 17.32 6.42
C PRO A 17 9.53 17.19 5.48
N ASP A 18 10.65 16.60 5.94
CA ASP A 18 11.83 16.34 5.12
C ASP A 18 11.67 15.13 4.18
N GLY A 19 10.64 14.31 4.38
CA GLY A 19 10.34 13.10 3.63
C GLY A 19 11.31 11.94 3.88
N ARG A 20 12.24 12.03 4.85
CA ARG A 20 13.29 11.01 5.08
C ARG A 20 12.96 10.07 6.24
N VAL A 21 12.16 10.55 7.19
CA VAL A 21 11.79 9.83 8.41
C VAL A 21 10.28 9.60 8.44
N LEU A 22 9.86 8.37 8.73
CA LEU A 22 8.44 8.05 8.88
C LEU A 22 7.81 8.81 10.05
N SER A 23 6.62 9.36 9.83
CA SER A 23 5.84 10.03 10.85
C SER A 23 5.26 9.01 11.84
N PRO A 24 5.51 9.12 13.16
CA PRO A 24 4.86 8.26 14.14
C PRO A 24 3.32 8.36 14.10
N ALA A 25 2.78 9.52 13.71
CA ALA A 25 1.35 9.74 13.57
C ALA A 25 0.74 8.95 12.39
N ALA A 26 1.55 8.56 11.40
CA ALA A 26 1.10 7.76 10.26
C ALA A 26 1.02 6.26 10.57
N ARG A 27 1.41 5.81 11.78
CA ARG A 27 1.34 4.41 12.21
C ARG A 27 -0.10 4.02 12.52
N GLY A 28 -0.74 3.33 11.60
CA GLY A 28 -2.15 2.98 11.70
C GLY A 28 -2.66 2.35 10.42
N TRP A 29 -3.96 2.12 10.39
CA TRP A 29 -4.70 1.71 9.19
C TRP A 29 -5.84 2.69 8.92
N SER A 30 -6.30 2.78 7.68
CA SER A 30 -7.45 3.63 7.32
C SER A 30 -8.40 2.86 6.42
N ARG A 31 -9.71 3.14 6.50
CA ARG A 31 -10.73 2.51 5.62
C ARG A 31 -10.75 3.09 4.21
N HIS A 32 -10.20 4.29 4.06
CA HIS A 32 -10.07 5.01 2.80
C HIS A 32 -8.66 5.60 2.73
N PRO A 33 -8.11 5.88 1.54
CA PRO A 33 -6.78 6.46 1.41
C PRO A 33 -6.68 7.82 2.14
N LEU A 34 -6.01 7.84 3.30
CA LEU A 34 -5.78 9.06 4.10
C LEU A 34 -4.30 9.42 4.23
N HIS A 35 -3.39 8.50 3.89
CA HIS A 35 -1.97 8.78 3.88
C HIS A 35 -1.57 9.59 2.65
N ARG A 36 -0.93 10.73 2.87
CA ARG A 36 -0.13 11.39 1.84
C ARG A 36 1.26 10.77 1.86
N CYS A 37 1.58 9.96 0.85
CA CYS A 37 2.87 9.29 0.68
C CYS A 37 3.98 10.27 0.25
N ASN A 38 4.34 11.21 1.12
CA ASN A 38 5.34 12.26 0.92
C ASN A 38 6.80 11.80 1.12
N LEU A 39 7.10 10.51 0.88
CA LEU A 39 8.44 9.96 0.98
C LEU A 39 9.38 10.65 -0.03
N ARG A 40 10.52 11.13 0.46
CA ARG A 40 11.59 11.76 -0.33
C ARG A 40 12.89 11.01 -0.07
N GLY A 41 13.25 10.13 -1.01
CA GLY A 41 14.48 9.35 -0.94
C GLY A 41 15.50 9.73 -2.02
N GLY A 42 16.63 9.03 -2.01
CA GLY A 42 17.60 9.07 -3.09
C GLY A 42 17.22 8.10 -4.20
N TRP A 43 17.64 8.40 -5.43
CA TRP A 43 17.40 7.57 -6.61
C TRP A 43 17.84 6.12 -6.38
N GLY A 44 16.96 5.17 -6.71
CA GLY A 44 17.19 3.73 -6.56
C GLY A 44 16.95 3.20 -5.15
N ARG A 45 16.56 4.05 -4.19
CA ARG A 45 16.19 3.66 -2.82
C ARG A 45 14.72 3.89 -2.53
N THR A 46 14.04 4.72 -3.31
CA THR A 46 12.62 5.03 -3.10
C THR A 46 11.81 3.97 -3.83
N LYS A 47 10.92 3.30 -3.09
CA LYS A 47 9.98 2.34 -3.66
C LYS A 47 8.58 2.77 -3.29
N ARG A 48 7.77 3.03 -4.31
CA ARG A 48 6.34 3.33 -4.18
C ARG A 48 5.58 2.10 -4.65
N TRP A 49 4.64 1.65 -3.84
CA TRP A 49 3.96 0.40 -4.06
C TRP A 49 2.53 0.51 -3.56
N ASP A 50 1.59 0.37 -4.48
CA ASP A 50 0.18 0.26 -4.17
C ASP A 50 -0.25 -1.19 -4.45
N TYR A 51 -0.90 -1.78 -3.46
CA TYR A 51 -1.41 -3.15 -3.54
C TYR A 51 -2.87 -3.14 -3.14
N TRP A 52 -3.69 -3.74 -3.99
CA TRP A 52 -5.09 -3.98 -3.72
C TRP A 52 -5.35 -5.48 -3.75
N ALA A 53 -6.13 -5.97 -2.79
CA ALA A 53 -6.67 -7.32 -2.80
C ALA A 53 -8.18 -7.23 -2.60
N VAL A 54 -8.92 -7.79 -3.54
CA VAL A 54 -10.36 -7.91 -3.51
C VAL A 54 -10.67 -9.41 -3.42
N LEU A 55 -11.33 -9.79 -2.34
CA LEU A 55 -11.81 -11.15 -2.12
C LEU A 55 -13.33 -11.17 -2.36
N THR A 56 -13.77 -12.03 -3.26
CA THR A 56 -15.18 -12.42 -3.39
C THR A 56 -15.40 -13.77 -2.70
N GLY A 57 -16.59 -14.36 -2.85
CA GLY A 57 -16.85 -15.69 -2.29
C GLY A 57 -16.07 -16.81 -2.99
N ASP A 58 -15.76 -16.62 -4.27
CA ASP A 58 -15.23 -17.64 -5.18
C ASP A 58 -13.88 -17.25 -5.81
N HIS A 59 -13.56 -15.95 -5.89
CA HIS A 59 -12.34 -15.46 -6.51
C HIS A 59 -11.54 -14.54 -5.59
N ALA A 60 -10.22 -14.55 -5.78
CA ALA A 60 -9.35 -13.48 -5.34
C ALA A 60 -8.86 -12.72 -6.57
N ILE A 61 -8.84 -11.39 -6.49
CA ILE A 61 -8.18 -10.54 -7.46
C ILE A 61 -7.24 -9.64 -6.67
N SER A 62 -5.99 -9.55 -7.11
CA SER A 62 -5.06 -8.57 -6.62
C SER A 62 -4.45 -7.76 -7.75
N ALA A 63 -4.23 -6.49 -7.48
CA ALA A 63 -3.53 -5.59 -8.39
C ALA A 63 -2.34 -4.97 -7.67
N THR A 64 -1.22 -4.90 -8.36
CA THR A 64 -0.01 -4.23 -7.91
C THR A 64 0.35 -3.14 -8.89
N TYR A 65 0.65 -1.96 -8.37
CA TYR A 65 1.30 -0.89 -9.12
C TYR A 65 2.51 -0.41 -8.33
N ALA A 66 3.69 -0.43 -8.94
CA ALA A 66 4.94 -0.10 -8.28
C ALA A 66 5.84 0.77 -9.16
N ASP A 67 6.54 1.69 -8.51
CA ASP A 67 7.58 2.53 -9.07
C ASP A 67 8.81 2.44 -8.15
N VAL A 68 9.92 1.93 -8.69
CA VAL A 68 11.19 1.78 -7.96
C VAL A 68 12.29 2.68 -8.53
N ASP A 69 11.91 3.86 -9.03
CA ASP A 69 12.74 4.91 -9.64
C ASP A 69 13.34 4.59 -11.02
N TYR A 70 13.80 3.36 -11.26
CA TYR A 70 14.39 2.95 -12.53
C TYR A 70 13.53 1.95 -13.31
N LEU A 71 12.47 1.43 -12.69
CA LEU A 71 11.53 0.49 -13.30
C LEU A 71 10.13 0.74 -12.72
N GLY A 72 9.13 0.75 -13.60
CA GLY A 72 7.73 0.62 -13.22
C GLY A 72 7.27 -0.83 -13.39
N LEU A 73 6.46 -1.30 -12.45
CA LEU A 73 5.82 -2.62 -12.51
C LEU A 73 4.32 -2.45 -12.29
N ALA A 74 3.53 -3.12 -13.13
CA ALA A 74 2.11 -3.27 -12.94
C ALA A 74 1.76 -4.74 -13.14
N ASP A 75 0.98 -5.30 -12.23
CA ASP A 75 0.57 -6.69 -12.26
C ASP A 75 -0.89 -6.81 -11.82
N VAL A 76 -1.59 -7.76 -12.43
CA VAL A 76 -2.92 -8.19 -12.00
C VAL A 76 -2.87 -9.70 -11.92
N TRP A 77 -3.20 -10.21 -10.75
CA TRP A 77 -3.32 -11.63 -10.49
C TRP A 77 -4.73 -11.95 -10.05
N TRP A 78 -5.25 -13.08 -10.47
CA TRP A 78 -6.51 -13.61 -9.95
C TRP A 78 -6.40 -15.11 -9.70
N ALA A 79 -7.29 -15.61 -8.87
CA ALA A 79 -7.48 -17.05 -8.67
C ALA A 79 -8.93 -17.40 -8.38
N ASP A 80 -9.37 -18.54 -8.89
CA ASP A 80 -10.51 -19.27 -8.35
C ASP A 80 -10.08 -19.93 -7.02
N LEU A 81 -10.77 -19.60 -5.93
CA LEU A 81 -10.41 -20.00 -4.58
C LEU A 81 -10.71 -21.48 -4.30
N ALA A 82 -11.58 -22.12 -5.09
CA ALA A 82 -11.94 -23.52 -4.90
C ALA A 82 -10.92 -24.47 -5.55
N SER A 83 -10.47 -24.15 -6.76
CA SER A 83 -9.59 -24.96 -7.60
C SER A 83 -8.13 -24.49 -7.58
N GLY A 84 -7.88 -23.23 -7.22
CA GLY A 84 -6.56 -22.60 -7.29
C GLY A 84 -6.11 -22.23 -8.71
N ALA A 85 -6.99 -22.32 -9.70
CA ALA A 85 -6.69 -21.89 -11.06
C ALA A 85 -6.49 -20.38 -11.13
N THR A 86 -5.49 -19.93 -11.89
CA THR A 86 -5.10 -18.52 -12.11
C THR A 86 -5.09 -18.23 -13.60
#